data_AF-I4Z7R0-F1
#
_entry.id   AF-I4Z7R0-F1
#
_cell.length_a   1.000
_cell.length_b   1.000
_cell.length_c   1.000
_cell.angle_alpha   90.00
_cell.angle_beta   90.00
_cell.angle_gamma   90.00
#
_symmetry.space_group_name_H-M   'P 1'
#
loop_
_entity.id
_entity.type
_entity.pdbx_description
1 polymer ?
#
loop_
_entity_poly.entity_id
_entity_poly.type
_entity_poly.pdbx_seq_one_letter_code
_entity_poly.pdbx_strand_id
1 'polypeptide(L)'
;MKIISFITFAACVTASALMSSCSNEENAATNGQLTAFTGGIVTEAPMSCVQLGASESSTVAPGFLTRTSMERPAIGGKGTFFWEKGDVIYVQDDNNKFFQSQSNIADKTARNTFLVNGAYGANTSYDVYYNGTQSGSDPKKVVIAATQEQAAFNDTKHFGASGDCGVAKAEKNTEAGKSGYKFDLEHKASYLCFLPYITSKEQRENYKIQSIELTSNNNIAGTYDLSSTGLSGEGSSKTITLRAGENGLLLADKTVNTQNITNSLYMVVAPGEYTIKVKYTLFDTKTNKTLTLTKSYGSRTLAANTIYDIPVNLNMATSSDGGHNYYMWDAAENYWSGHEWDSTDPWQPIKEDAPTNDKDPKSKEADASRWYHEGGGSFEASVNPLFKKLPNANEMAWYVMKGDPHWDNTTQWEAFGEKHTGGIWLKKLSVIANENNKQLADLKLKNHENIDMRATYKTYNSLLISGKPKDSEINNYFFLPALGHYVIGQLGDLGSLGFYWSSSAHPSDSSYAYYLNFGSSSVYVYNGYRNYGLVAQPFE
;
A
#
# COMPACT_ATOMS: atom_id res chain seq x y z
N MET A 1 21.39 29.40 -75.25
CA MET A 1 22.00 29.48 -73.90
C MET A 1 20.88 29.59 -72.88
N LYS A 2 21.06 28.91 -71.75
CA LYS A 2 20.04 28.18 -70.99
C LYS A 2 18.89 29.00 -70.38
N ILE A 3 17.74 28.33 -70.37
CA ILE A 3 16.44 28.66 -69.78
C ILE A 3 16.12 27.53 -68.78
N ILE A 4 15.77 27.95 -67.55
CA ILE A 4 14.63 27.52 -66.72
C ILE A 4 14.62 26.11 -66.05
N SER A 5 14.46 26.17 -64.71
CA SER A 5 13.56 25.40 -63.82
C SER A 5 13.78 23.95 -63.37
N PHE A 6 13.68 23.83 -62.03
CA PHE A 6 12.74 23.05 -61.19
C PHE A 6 12.54 21.53 -61.33
N ILE A 7 12.25 20.96 -60.14
CA ILE A 7 11.56 19.71 -59.80
C ILE A 7 12.45 18.51 -59.42
N THR A 8 12.51 18.32 -58.11
CA THR A 8 12.16 17.14 -57.30
C THR A 8 12.19 15.70 -57.84
N PHE A 9 12.67 14.83 -56.94
CA PHE A 9 12.25 13.46 -56.62
C PHE A 9 12.83 12.25 -57.38
N ALA A 10 13.46 11.38 -56.56
CA ALA A 10 13.62 9.92 -56.61
C ALA A 10 14.35 9.24 -57.79
N ALA A 11 15.22 8.26 -57.47
CA ALA A 11 14.95 6.84 -57.74
C ALA A 11 16.15 5.89 -57.46
N CYS A 12 15.79 4.63 -57.17
CA CYS A 12 16.50 3.34 -57.39
C CYS A 12 17.64 2.95 -56.43
N VAL A 13 17.54 1.89 -55.60
CA VAL A 13 17.29 0.44 -55.80
C VAL A 13 18.50 -0.33 -56.33
N THR A 14 19.00 -1.28 -55.52
CA THR A 14 19.43 -2.66 -55.84
C THR A 14 19.92 -3.31 -54.53
N ALA A 15 19.16 -4.20 -53.88
CA ALA A 15 18.95 -5.63 -54.18
C ALA A 15 20.21 -6.49 -53.98
N SER A 16 20.22 -7.29 -52.92
CA SER A 16 20.93 -8.58 -52.84
C SER A 16 20.05 -9.52 -52.02
N ALA A 17 19.71 -10.65 -52.62
CA ALA A 17 18.69 -11.58 -52.15
C ALA A 17 19.30 -12.96 -51.77
N LEU A 18 18.49 -13.73 -51.02
CA LEU A 18 18.50 -15.20 -50.82
C LEU A 18 19.49 -15.77 -49.78
N MET A 19 19.12 -16.65 -48.84
CA MET A 19 18.04 -17.66 -48.84
C MET A 19 17.32 -17.88 -47.49
N SER A 20 16.06 -18.29 -47.65
CA SER A 20 15.12 -19.01 -46.79
C SER A 20 15.60 -19.80 -45.56
N SER A 21 14.87 -19.62 -44.45
CA SER A 21 14.36 -20.72 -43.62
C SER A 21 13.03 -20.28 -42.98
N CYS A 22 11.95 -20.99 -43.32
CA CYS A 22 10.64 -20.85 -42.70
C CYS A 22 10.69 -21.20 -41.21
N SER A 23 10.04 -20.42 -40.36
CA SER A 23 8.82 -20.87 -39.66
C SER A 23 8.32 -19.83 -38.65
N ASN A 24 7.09 -19.40 -38.88
CA ASN A 24 6.04 -19.02 -37.93
C ASN A 24 6.16 -17.71 -37.14
N GLU A 25 5.25 -16.83 -37.52
CA GLU A 25 4.71 -15.71 -36.77
C GLU A 25 4.22 -16.15 -35.37
N GLU A 26 4.60 -15.38 -34.35
CA GLU A 26 3.85 -15.31 -33.10
C GLU A 26 3.60 -13.82 -32.84
N ASN A 27 2.34 -13.41 -33.05
CA ASN A 27 1.86 -12.08 -32.75
C ASN A 27 1.98 -11.84 -31.24
N ALA A 28 2.85 -10.90 -30.87
CA ALA A 28 2.96 -10.42 -29.51
C ALA A 28 1.63 -9.80 -29.07
N ALA A 29 1.04 -10.37 -28.03
CA ALA A 29 0.06 -9.68 -27.20
C ALA A 29 0.67 -8.35 -26.76
N THR A 30 -0.03 -7.24 -26.96
CA THR A 30 0.32 -5.95 -26.37
C THR A 30 0.07 -6.02 -24.87
N ASN A 31 0.96 -6.69 -24.14
CA ASN A 31 1.19 -6.47 -22.73
C ASN A 31 1.75 -5.06 -22.62
N GLY A 32 0.96 -4.12 -22.09
CA GLY A 32 1.50 -2.89 -21.53
C GLY A 32 2.36 -3.22 -20.32
N GLN A 33 3.57 -3.74 -20.54
CA GLN A 33 4.63 -3.78 -19.54
C GLN A 33 5.30 -2.41 -19.53
N LEU A 34 5.14 -1.69 -18.43
CA LEU A 34 6.08 -0.66 -18.03
C LEU A 34 7.15 -1.33 -17.17
N THR A 35 8.32 -1.55 -17.76
CA THR A 35 9.53 -1.95 -17.02
C THR A 35 10.09 -0.77 -16.23
N ALA A 36 10.45 -1.06 -14.98
CA ALA A 36 11.13 -0.15 -14.05
C ALA A 36 12.53 0.27 -14.53
N PHE A 37 13.04 1.41 -14.04
CA PHE A 37 14.28 1.47 -13.23
C PHE A 37 14.42 2.82 -12.50
N THR A 38 14.69 2.71 -11.20
CA THR A 38 15.32 3.63 -10.23
C THR A 38 15.14 5.16 -10.35
N GLY A 39 14.56 5.72 -9.28
CA GLY A 39 14.98 7.00 -8.71
C GLY A 39 14.12 8.22 -9.08
N GLY A 40 13.22 8.60 -8.16
CA GLY A 40 12.84 10.00 -7.96
C GLY A 40 11.47 10.44 -8.50
N ILE A 41 10.73 11.08 -7.59
CA ILE A 41 9.61 12.01 -7.79
C ILE A 41 8.22 11.39 -7.97
N VAL A 42 7.32 11.81 -7.07
CA VAL A 42 5.87 11.56 -6.93
C VAL A 42 5.28 10.56 -7.94
N THR A 43 5.00 9.34 -7.48
CA THR A 43 4.06 8.47 -8.16
C THR A 43 3.17 7.78 -7.15
N GLU A 44 1.89 7.76 -7.47
CA GLU A 44 0.83 7.05 -6.77
C GLU A 44 1.25 5.60 -6.50
N ALA A 45 0.72 5.02 -5.41
CA ALA A 45 0.94 3.60 -5.13
C ALA A 45 0.62 2.77 -6.40
N PRO A 46 1.46 1.79 -6.73
CA PRO A 46 1.36 1.06 -7.99
C PRO A 46 -0.03 0.48 -8.11
N MET A 47 -0.74 0.85 -9.17
CA MET A 47 -2.03 0.27 -9.50
C MET A 47 -1.88 -0.36 -10.88
N SER A 48 -1.62 -1.67 -10.93
CA SER A 48 -1.51 -2.36 -12.22
C SER A 48 -2.89 -2.83 -12.66
N CYS A 49 -3.27 -2.50 -13.89
CA CYS A 49 -4.54 -2.94 -14.44
C CYS A 49 -4.36 -4.15 -15.36
N VAL A 50 -5.39 -4.98 -15.42
CA VAL A 50 -5.49 -6.07 -16.40
C VAL A 50 -6.89 -5.99 -17.01
N GLN A 51 -6.95 -5.80 -18.32
CA GLN A 51 -8.21 -5.93 -19.04
C GLN A 51 -8.64 -7.40 -19.04
N LEU A 52 -9.88 -7.64 -18.64
CA LEU A 52 -10.48 -8.96 -18.56
C LEU A 52 -10.98 -9.43 -19.93
N GLY A 53 -10.15 -9.32 -20.97
CA GLY A 53 -10.44 -9.77 -22.33
C GLY A 53 -10.86 -8.67 -23.31
N ALA A 54 -10.31 -8.75 -24.53
CA ALA A 54 -10.80 -8.11 -25.74
C ALA A 54 -11.05 -9.21 -26.78
N SER A 55 -12.04 -9.00 -27.65
CA SER A 55 -12.33 -9.88 -28.78
C SER A 55 -11.13 -9.94 -29.73
N GLU A 56 -10.51 -11.11 -29.85
CA GLU A 56 -9.66 -11.45 -30.98
C GLU A 56 -10.26 -12.65 -31.71
N SER A 57 -10.70 -12.40 -32.93
CA SER A 57 -11.02 -13.40 -33.94
C SER A 57 -9.77 -14.21 -34.26
N SER A 58 -9.56 -15.36 -33.61
CA SER A 58 -8.59 -16.36 -34.05
C SER A 58 -8.99 -17.78 -33.64
N THR A 59 -8.76 -18.72 -34.56
CA THR A 59 -9.35 -20.07 -34.64
C THR A 59 -8.69 -21.13 -33.74
N VAL A 60 -8.07 -20.74 -32.63
CA VAL A 60 -7.57 -21.69 -31.61
C VAL A 60 -7.92 -21.14 -30.23
N ALA A 61 -8.93 -21.74 -29.59
CA ALA A 61 -9.65 -21.22 -28.43
C ALA A 61 -8.77 -20.82 -27.22
N PRO A 62 -8.82 -19.53 -26.80
CA PRO A 62 -8.53 -19.10 -25.44
C PRO A 62 -9.84 -18.82 -24.68
N GLY A 63 -9.87 -19.09 -23.37
CA GLY A 63 -11.05 -19.05 -22.49
C GLY A 63 -11.81 -17.71 -22.48
N PHE A 64 -13.13 -17.81 -22.70
CA PHE A 64 -14.08 -16.71 -22.81
C PHE A 64 -14.81 -16.45 -21.47
N LEU A 65 -15.02 -15.17 -21.11
CA LEU A 65 -15.42 -14.66 -19.78
C LEU A 65 -16.87 -14.17 -19.81
N THR A 66 -17.76 -14.73 -18.99
CA THR A 66 -19.20 -14.44 -19.06
C THR A 66 -19.98 -14.62 -17.74
N ARG A 67 -19.62 -14.07 -16.57
CA ARG A 67 -19.84 -14.88 -15.34
C ARG A 67 -19.65 -14.09 -14.01
N THR A 68 -20.20 -14.52 -12.87
CA THR A 68 -20.51 -13.69 -11.67
C THR A 68 -19.62 -13.89 -10.45
N SER A 69 -18.75 -14.89 -10.45
CA SER A 69 -17.57 -14.99 -9.61
C SER A 69 -16.34 -15.11 -10.49
N MET A 70 -15.13 -15.08 -9.93
CA MET A 70 -13.86 -15.11 -10.64
C MET A 70 -12.76 -15.82 -9.85
N GLU A 71 -12.09 -16.76 -10.50
CA GLU A 71 -10.82 -17.30 -10.02
C GLU A 71 -9.66 -16.55 -10.67
N ARG A 72 -8.68 -16.18 -9.84
CA ARG A 72 -7.47 -15.52 -10.31
C ARG A 72 -6.24 -16.14 -9.64
N PRO A 73 -5.36 -16.81 -10.42
CA PRO A 73 -4.25 -17.56 -9.85
C PRO A 73 -3.02 -16.69 -9.52
N ALA A 74 -2.91 -15.49 -10.10
CA ALA A 74 -1.74 -14.62 -9.92
C ALA A 74 -2.09 -13.13 -10.05
N ILE A 75 -1.29 -12.29 -9.39
CA ILE A 75 -1.26 -10.83 -9.58
C ILE A 75 -0.87 -10.54 -11.04
N GLY A 76 -1.48 -9.54 -11.68
CA GLY A 76 -1.34 -9.30 -13.12
C GLY A 76 -1.94 -10.38 -14.04
N GLY A 77 -2.48 -11.48 -13.50
CA GLY A 77 -3.09 -12.55 -14.28
C GLY A 77 -4.51 -12.23 -14.75
N LYS A 78 -4.94 -12.87 -15.84
CA LYS A 78 -6.34 -12.86 -16.29
C LYS A 78 -7.21 -13.63 -15.29
N GLY A 79 -8.33 -13.05 -14.91
CA GLY A 79 -9.36 -13.76 -14.17
C GLY A 79 -10.11 -14.75 -15.05
N THR A 80 -10.52 -15.88 -14.50
CA THR A 80 -11.50 -16.78 -15.13
C THR A 80 -12.79 -16.63 -14.36
N PHE A 81 -13.81 -16.02 -14.97
CA PHE A 81 -15.09 -15.87 -14.28
C PHE A 81 -15.83 -17.23 -14.14
N PHE A 82 -16.87 -17.37 -13.31
CA PHE A 82 -17.83 -18.51 -13.23
C PHE A 82 -19.29 -18.08 -13.02
N TRP A 83 -20.24 -18.73 -13.70
CA TRP A 83 -21.65 -18.61 -13.37
C TRP A 83 -21.89 -19.35 -12.07
N GLU A 84 -22.65 -18.73 -11.18
CA GLU A 84 -22.98 -19.23 -9.86
C GLU A 84 -24.45 -19.65 -9.78
N LYS A 85 -24.75 -20.40 -8.73
CA LYS A 85 -26.11 -20.85 -8.47
C LYS A 85 -27.08 -19.66 -8.36
N GLY A 86 -28.15 -19.71 -9.15
CA GLY A 86 -29.21 -18.71 -9.13
C GLY A 86 -29.01 -17.56 -10.12
N ASP A 87 -27.90 -17.51 -10.84
CA ASP A 87 -27.71 -16.51 -11.88
C ASP A 87 -28.75 -16.65 -12.99
N VAL A 88 -29.17 -15.50 -13.51
CA VAL A 88 -30.14 -15.36 -14.58
C VAL A 88 -29.69 -14.27 -15.56
N ILE A 89 -30.15 -14.38 -16.79
CA ILE A 89 -30.03 -13.34 -17.81
C ILE A 89 -31.41 -12.83 -18.19
N TYR A 90 -31.44 -11.66 -18.82
CA TYR A 90 -32.63 -11.08 -19.42
C TYR A 90 -32.40 -10.87 -20.91
N VAL A 91 -33.38 -11.26 -21.72
CA VAL A 91 -33.32 -11.10 -23.17
C VAL A 91 -34.56 -10.34 -23.62
N GLN A 92 -34.37 -9.38 -24.53
CA GLN A 92 -35.48 -8.70 -25.17
C GLN A 92 -35.95 -9.51 -26.38
N ASP A 93 -37.25 -9.79 -26.45
CA ASP A 93 -37.85 -10.55 -27.56
C ASP A 93 -38.21 -9.66 -28.77
N ASP A 94 -38.73 -10.28 -29.84
CA ASP A 94 -39.14 -9.59 -31.07
C ASP A 94 -40.25 -8.55 -30.86
N ASN A 95 -40.98 -8.62 -29.73
CA ASN A 95 -42.05 -7.69 -29.37
C ASN A 95 -41.57 -6.60 -28.40
N ASN A 96 -40.26 -6.41 -28.25
CA ASN A 96 -39.62 -5.49 -27.31
C ASN A 96 -39.89 -5.78 -25.83
N LYS A 97 -40.29 -7.00 -25.47
CA LYS A 97 -40.54 -7.41 -24.07
C LYS A 97 -39.34 -8.14 -23.50
N PHE A 98 -38.96 -7.81 -22.26
CA PHE A 98 -37.92 -8.52 -21.54
C PHE A 98 -38.43 -9.81 -20.90
N PHE A 99 -37.64 -10.87 -21.04
CA PHE A 99 -37.87 -12.15 -20.39
C PHE A 99 -36.63 -12.56 -19.59
N GLN A 100 -36.88 -12.91 -18.33
CA GLN A 100 -35.88 -13.52 -17.46
C GLN A 100 -35.70 -14.99 -17.83
N SER A 101 -34.46 -15.46 -17.85
CA SER A 101 -34.15 -16.88 -18.03
C SER A 101 -34.54 -17.70 -16.80
N GLN A 102 -34.84 -18.99 -17.01
CA GLN A 102 -34.84 -19.97 -15.93
C GLN A 102 -33.39 -20.28 -15.52
N SER A 103 -33.10 -20.25 -14.21
CA SER A 103 -31.79 -20.67 -13.69
C SER A 103 -31.80 -22.17 -13.41
N ASN A 104 -30.92 -22.91 -14.08
CA ASN A 104 -30.67 -24.34 -13.86
C ASN A 104 -29.25 -24.60 -13.33
N ILE A 105 -28.54 -23.56 -12.91
CA ILE A 105 -27.17 -23.66 -12.42
C ILE A 105 -27.22 -24.22 -11.00
N ALA A 106 -26.84 -25.49 -10.85
CA ALA A 106 -26.79 -26.16 -9.56
C ALA A 106 -25.52 -25.80 -8.77
N ASP A 107 -24.39 -25.78 -9.48
CA ASP A 107 -23.05 -25.50 -8.96
C ASP A 107 -22.27 -24.62 -9.94
N LYS A 108 -21.17 -24.02 -9.45
CA LYS A 108 -20.27 -23.13 -10.20
C LYS A 108 -19.88 -23.72 -11.55
N THR A 109 -20.16 -22.99 -12.65
CA THR A 109 -19.87 -23.47 -14.02
C THR A 109 -19.28 -22.40 -14.93
N ALA A 110 -18.43 -22.85 -15.85
CA ALA A 110 -17.84 -22.00 -16.88
C ALA A 110 -18.81 -21.66 -18.02
N ARG A 111 -19.77 -22.54 -18.32
CA ARG A 111 -20.75 -22.34 -19.37
C ARG A 111 -22.10 -22.82 -18.88
N ASN A 112 -23.15 -22.11 -19.24
CA ASN A 112 -24.51 -22.52 -18.97
C ASN A 112 -25.41 -22.35 -20.19
N THR A 113 -26.48 -23.14 -20.26
CA THR A 113 -27.57 -22.94 -21.21
C THR A 113 -28.73 -22.29 -20.47
N PHE A 114 -29.07 -21.07 -20.85
CA PHE A 114 -30.20 -20.34 -20.28
C PHE A 114 -31.45 -20.57 -21.12
N LEU A 115 -32.51 -21.06 -20.48
CA LEU A 115 -33.82 -21.21 -21.11
C LEU A 115 -34.61 -19.92 -20.92
N VAL A 116 -34.99 -19.27 -22.02
CA VAL A 116 -35.67 -17.98 -22.00
C VAL A 116 -37.00 -18.10 -22.75
N ASN A 117 -38.07 -17.62 -22.13
CA ASN A 117 -39.38 -17.52 -22.77
C ASN A 117 -39.43 -16.32 -23.73
N GLY A 118 -40.39 -16.28 -24.65
CA GLY A 118 -40.60 -15.14 -25.56
C GLY A 118 -40.69 -15.54 -27.03
N ALA A 119 -40.87 -14.54 -27.90
CA ALA A 119 -40.86 -14.72 -29.35
C ALA A 119 -39.49 -14.38 -29.92
N TYR A 120 -38.82 -15.38 -30.50
CA TYR A 120 -37.49 -15.24 -31.11
C TYR A 120 -37.48 -15.92 -32.48
N GLY A 121 -36.84 -15.28 -33.46
CA GLY A 121 -36.66 -15.79 -34.81
C GLY A 121 -36.74 -14.71 -35.89
N ALA A 122 -37.31 -13.53 -35.60
CA ALA A 122 -37.37 -12.44 -36.57
C ALA A 122 -36.02 -11.70 -36.72
N ASN A 123 -35.19 -11.72 -35.67
CA ASN A 123 -33.88 -11.06 -35.66
C ASN A 123 -32.73 -12.08 -35.73
N THR A 124 -31.60 -11.64 -36.29
CA THR A 124 -30.35 -12.43 -36.38
C THR A 124 -29.58 -12.48 -35.06
N SER A 125 -29.83 -11.50 -34.18
CA SER A 125 -29.24 -11.42 -32.84
C SER A 125 -30.18 -10.77 -31.83
N TYR A 126 -29.99 -11.06 -30.54
CA TYR A 126 -30.76 -10.49 -29.43
C TYR A 126 -29.85 -9.88 -28.37
N ASP A 127 -30.27 -8.76 -27.78
CA ASP A 127 -29.52 -8.15 -26.69
C ASP A 127 -29.78 -8.93 -25.39
N VAL A 128 -28.69 -9.28 -24.71
CA VAL A 128 -28.69 -10.00 -23.43
C VAL A 128 -28.17 -9.07 -22.35
N TYR A 129 -28.84 -9.08 -21.20
CA TYR A 129 -28.49 -8.30 -20.03
C TYR A 129 -28.27 -9.21 -18.82
N TYR A 130 -27.22 -8.94 -18.08
CA TYR A 130 -26.99 -9.43 -16.73
C TYR A 130 -26.82 -8.22 -15.82
N ASN A 131 -27.68 -8.08 -14.82
CA ASN A 131 -27.70 -6.91 -13.94
C ASN A 131 -27.37 -7.25 -12.46
N GLY A 132 -26.79 -8.41 -12.18
CA GLY A 132 -26.46 -8.80 -10.80
C GLY A 132 -27.68 -9.30 -10.01
N THR A 133 -27.46 -9.63 -8.74
CA THR A 133 -28.48 -10.23 -7.86
C THR A 133 -29.18 -9.22 -6.94
N GLN A 134 -28.62 -8.01 -6.80
CA GLN A 134 -29.23 -6.93 -6.01
C GLN A 134 -30.06 -5.96 -6.83
N SER A 135 -30.01 -6.03 -8.15
CA SER A 135 -30.74 -5.13 -9.02
C SER A 135 -32.23 -5.50 -9.08
N GLY A 136 -33.08 -4.47 -9.18
CA GLY A 136 -34.52 -4.66 -9.29
C GLY A 136 -34.95 -5.37 -10.57
N SER A 137 -36.27 -5.45 -10.79
CA SER A 137 -36.85 -6.15 -11.95
C SER A 137 -36.59 -5.49 -13.30
N ASP A 138 -36.01 -4.29 -13.35
CA ASP A 138 -35.61 -3.62 -14.59
C ASP A 138 -34.23 -4.13 -15.04
N PRO A 139 -34.15 -4.89 -16.16
CA PRO A 139 -32.88 -5.46 -16.63
C PRO A 139 -31.86 -4.41 -17.08
N LYS A 140 -32.30 -3.18 -17.33
CA LYS A 140 -31.44 -2.05 -17.73
C LYS A 140 -31.02 -1.21 -16.54
N LYS A 141 -31.27 -1.64 -15.30
CA LYS A 141 -30.78 -0.97 -14.09
C LYS A 141 -29.85 -1.89 -13.33
N VAL A 142 -28.72 -1.33 -12.91
CA VAL A 142 -27.72 -2.01 -12.08
C VAL A 142 -27.53 -1.23 -10.78
N VAL A 143 -27.52 -1.94 -9.65
CA VAL A 143 -27.15 -1.37 -8.36
C VAL A 143 -25.70 -1.77 -8.03
N ILE A 144 -24.81 -0.79 -7.95
CA ILE A 144 -23.48 -0.97 -7.36
C ILE A 144 -23.60 -0.67 -5.87
N ALA A 145 -23.38 -1.71 -5.05
CA ALA A 145 -23.64 -1.66 -3.63
C ALA A 145 -22.61 -0.78 -2.91
N ALA A 146 -23.09 0.18 -2.09
CA ALA A 146 -22.24 0.99 -1.22
C ALA A 146 -21.70 0.20 -0.01
N THR A 147 -22.27 -0.96 0.28
CA THR A 147 -21.73 -1.92 1.26
C THR A 147 -21.60 -3.27 0.56
N GLN A 148 -20.37 -3.77 0.52
CA GLN A 148 -20.00 -5.05 -0.07
C GLN A 148 -19.41 -5.94 1.02
N GLU A 149 -19.47 -7.25 0.82
CA GLU A 149 -18.94 -8.21 1.77
C GLU A 149 -18.21 -9.32 1.04
N GLN A 150 -16.96 -9.56 1.43
CA GLN A 150 -16.17 -10.68 0.95
C GLN A 150 -15.87 -11.60 2.13
N ALA A 151 -16.35 -12.84 2.05
CA ALA A 151 -16.32 -13.78 3.17
C ALA A 151 -14.92 -14.36 3.47
N ALA A 152 -14.05 -14.45 2.46
CA ALA A 152 -12.70 -14.98 2.58
C ALA A 152 -11.74 -14.29 1.60
N PHE A 153 -10.43 -14.34 1.85
CA PHE A 153 -9.47 -13.81 0.88
C PHE A 153 -9.49 -14.58 -0.44
N ASN A 154 -9.18 -13.88 -1.53
CA ASN A 154 -9.23 -14.39 -2.89
C ASN A 154 -10.57 -15.04 -3.28
N ASP A 155 -11.68 -14.51 -2.74
CA ASP A 155 -13.05 -14.94 -3.04
C ASP A 155 -13.83 -13.78 -3.65
N THR A 156 -14.53 -14.05 -4.74
CA THR A 156 -15.21 -13.05 -5.59
C THR A 156 -16.69 -13.36 -5.78
N LYS A 157 -17.23 -14.34 -5.05
CA LYS A 157 -18.66 -14.72 -5.11
C LYS A 157 -19.63 -13.58 -4.83
N HIS A 158 -19.15 -12.50 -4.20
CA HIS A 158 -19.96 -11.33 -3.90
C HIS A 158 -20.17 -10.40 -5.10
N PHE A 159 -19.48 -10.59 -6.24
CA PHE A 159 -19.51 -9.69 -7.39
C PHE A 159 -20.92 -9.41 -7.91
N GLY A 160 -21.70 -10.47 -8.18
CA GLY A 160 -23.09 -10.32 -8.61
C GLY A 160 -23.97 -9.53 -7.62
N ALA A 161 -23.74 -9.71 -6.31
CA ALA A 161 -24.44 -8.93 -5.27
C ALA A 161 -23.88 -7.52 -5.11
N SER A 162 -22.64 -7.28 -5.53
CA SER A 162 -21.95 -5.99 -5.36
C SER A 162 -22.16 -5.03 -6.53
N GLY A 163 -22.71 -5.51 -7.64
CA GLY A 163 -23.02 -4.72 -8.83
C GLY A 163 -22.25 -5.13 -10.07
N ASP A 164 -21.68 -6.34 -10.11
CA ASP A 164 -21.26 -6.91 -11.38
C ASP A 164 -22.45 -6.99 -12.34
N CYS A 165 -22.19 -6.60 -13.58
CA CYS A 165 -23.17 -6.51 -14.63
C CYS A 165 -22.48 -6.66 -15.98
N GLY A 166 -23.26 -7.05 -16.98
CA GLY A 166 -22.77 -7.18 -18.33
C GLY A 166 -23.87 -7.17 -19.36
N VAL A 167 -23.45 -7.02 -20.60
CA VAL A 167 -24.32 -7.04 -21.78
C VAL A 167 -23.69 -7.90 -22.85
N ALA A 168 -24.52 -8.51 -23.69
CA ALA A 168 -24.05 -9.28 -24.82
C ALA A 168 -24.99 -9.13 -26.01
N LYS A 169 -24.49 -9.55 -27.18
CA LYS A 169 -25.36 -9.91 -28.31
C LYS A 169 -25.37 -11.43 -28.46
N ALA A 170 -26.55 -12.01 -28.35
CA ALA A 170 -26.79 -13.42 -28.62
C ALA A 170 -27.01 -13.63 -30.11
N GLU A 171 -26.07 -14.31 -30.76
CA GLU A 171 -26.10 -14.62 -32.19
C GLU A 171 -26.56 -16.05 -32.42
N LYS A 172 -27.25 -16.29 -33.54
CA LYS A 172 -27.75 -17.62 -33.87
C LYS A 172 -26.59 -18.62 -33.92
N ASN A 173 -26.78 -19.78 -33.29
CA ASN A 173 -25.79 -20.84 -33.34
C ASN A 173 -25.76 -21.46 -34.75
N THR A 174 -24.60 -21.40 -35.39
CA THR A 174 -24.35 -21.94 -36.74
C THR A 174 -23.57 -23.25 -36.73
N GLU A 175 -23.19 -23.74 -35.54
CA GLU A 175 -22.48 -25.00 -35.39
C GLU A 175 -23.41 -26.18 -35.72
N ALA A 176 -22.93 -27.11 -36.56
CA ALA A 176 -23.70 -28.25 -36.99
C ALA A 176 -24.23 -29.07 -35.79
N GLY A 177 -25.54 -29.33 -35.77
CA GLY A 177 -26.20 -30.09 -34.71
C GLY A 177 -26.51 -29.29 -33.44
N LYS A 178 -26.21 -27.99 -33.38
CA LYS A 178 -26.57 -27.13 -32.24
C LYS A 178 -27.66 -26.14 -32.63
N SER A 179 -28.67 -26.01 -31.78
CA SER A 179 -29.76 -25.03 -31.92
C SER A 179 -29.60 -23.88 -30.91
N GLY A 180 -30.41 -22.83 -31.09
CA GLY A 180 -30.44 -21.68 -30.18
C GLY A 180 -29.45 -20.58 -30.56
N TYR A 181 -29.05 -19.80 -29.57
CA TYR A 181 -28.18 -18.63 -29.71
C TYR A 181 -26.99 -18.76 -28.76
N LYS A 182 -25.85 -18.19 -29.15
CA LYS A 182 -24.62 -18.11 -28.34
C LYS A 182 -24.30 -16.65 -28.06
N PHE A 183 -23.79 -16.35 -26.88
CA PHE A 183 -23.35 -15.02 -26.51
C PHE A 183 -22.14 -15.10 -25.61
N ASP A 184 -21.35 -14.04 -25.62
CA ASP A 184 -20.31 -13.78 -24.62
C ASP A 184 -20.62 -12.46 -23.92
N LEU A 185 -20.85 -12.53 -22.61
CA LEU A 185 -21.16 -11.39 -21.76
C LEU A 185 -19.94 -10.49 -21.56
N GLU A 186 -20.08 -9.23 -21.94
CA GLU A 186 -19.07 -8.20 -21.70
C GLU A 186 -19.40 -7.49 -20.38
N HIS A 187 -18.52 -7.60 -19.39
CA HIS A 187 -18.71 -6.95 -18.10
C HIS A 187 -18.62 -5.43 -18.23
N LYS A 188 -19.54 -4.72 -17.57
CA LYS A 188 -19.64 -3.25 -17.62
C LYS A 188 -19.28 -2.55 -16.32
N ALA A 189 -18.98 -3.30 -15.26
CA ALA A 189 -18.42 -2.78 -14.01
C ALA A 189 -16.88 -2.70 -14.04
N SER A 190 -16.29 -1.99 -13.08
CA SER A 190 -14.85 -1.96 -12.81
C SER A 190 -14.56 -2.64 -11.46
N TYR A 191 -13.34 -3.15 -11.26
CA TYR A 191 -12.97 -3.89 -10.06
C TYR A 191 -11.65 -3.39 -9.47
N LEU A 192 -11.59 -3.25 -8.15
CA LEU A 192 -10.35 -3.02 -7.41
C LEU A 192 -9.94 -4.31 -6.70
N CYS A 193 -8.67 -4.69 -6.78
CA CYS A 193 -8.07 -5.83 -6.09
C CYS A 193 -7.03 -5.33 -5.09
N PHE A 194 -7.44 -5.17 -3.84
CA PHE A 194 -6.53 -4.81 -2.75
C PHE A 194 -5.64 -6.01 -2.39
N LEU A 195 -4.34 -5.76 -2.32
CA LEU A 195 -3.30 -6.75 -2.03
C LEU A 195 -2.56 -6.35 -0.74
N PRO A 196 -3.21 -6.50 0.43
CA PRO A 196 -2.63 -6.16 1.71
C PRO A 196 -1.45 -7.06 2.06
N TYR A 197 -0.39 -6.43 2.58
CA TYR A 197 0.74 -7.11 3.20
C TYR A 197 1.23 -6.35 4.43
N ILE A 198 1.88 -7.07 5.34
CA ILE A 198 2.49 -6.49 6.55
C ILE A 198 3.91 -7.07 6.64
N THR A 199 4.93 -6.25 6.73
CA THR A 199 6.33 -6.66 6.86
C THR A 199 6.71 -7.11 8.27
N SER A 200 6.07 -6.56 9.32
CA SER A 200 6.27 -7.00 10.71
C SER A 200 5.64 -8.37 10.94
N LYS A 201 6.44 -9.34 11.42
CA LYS A 201 5.96 -10.70 11.71
C LYS A 201 4.89 -10.71 12.81
N GLU A 202 5.13 -9.97 13.88
CA GLU A 202 4.20 -9.88 15.00
C GLU A 202 2.86 -9.27 14.58
N GLN A 203 2.88 -8.17 13.83
CA GLN A 203 1.63 -7.56 13.34
C GLN A 203 0.89 -8.49 12.36
N ARG A 204 1.61 -9.21 11.49
CA ARG A 204 1.00 -10.23 10.59
C ARG A 204 0.25 -11.32 11.33
N GLU A 205 0.75 -11.73 12.50
CA GLU A 205 0.15 -12.81 13.28
C GLU A 205 -1.15 -12.37 13.97
N ASN A 206 -1.25 -11.08 14.32
CA ASN A 206 -2.28 -10.54 15.21
C ASN A 206 -3.31 -9.63 14.54
N TYR A 207 -3.06 -9.08 13.35
CA TYR A 207 -3.98 -8.13 12.74
C TYR A 207 -5.04 -8.81 11.87
N LYS A 208 -6.31 -8.52 12.17
CA LYS A 208 -7.47 -8.80 11.31
C LYS A 208 -7.80 -7.58 10.47
N ILE A 209 -8.00 -7.75 9.17
CA ILE A 209 -8.59 -6.72 8.33
C ILE A 209 -10.10 -6.78 8.52
N GLN A 210 -10.72 -5.73 9.04
CA GLN A 210 -12.17 -5.66 9.26
C GLN A 210 -12.90 -5.04 8.07
N SER A 211 -12.37 -3.94 7.53
CA SER A 211 -13.00 -3.25 6.40
C SER A 211 -12.03 -2.43 5.58
N ILE A 212 -12.42 -2.21 4.32
CA ILE A 212 -11.79 -1.29 3.38
C ILE A 212 -12.87 -0.30 2.94
N GLU A 213 -12.71 0.97 3.29
CA GLU A 213 -13.62 2.05 2.91
C GLU A 213 -12.96 2.88 1.80
N LEU A 214 -13.53 2.79 0.60
CA LEU A 214 -13.17 3.57 -0.58
C LEU A 214 -13.99 4.86 -0.58
N THR A 215 -13.32 6.00 -0.70
CA THR A 215 -13.97 7.31 -0.83
C THR A 215 -13.47 8.02 -2.10
N SER A 216 -14.37 8.75 -2.75
CA SER A 216 -14.11 9.43 -4.02
C SER A 216 -14.62 10.87 -4.01
N ASN A 217 -14.12 11.69 -4.93
CA ASN A 217 -14.66 13.03 -5.21
C ASN A 217 -16.06 12.98 -5.86
N ASN A 218 -16.38 11.90 -6.58
CA ASN A 218 -17.64 11.68 -7.28
C ASN A 218 -18.31 10.37 -6.85
N ASN A 219 -19.56 10.17 -7.26
CA ASN A 219 -20.29 8.95 -6.95
C ASN A 219 -19.67 7.74 -7.67
N ILE A 220 -19.38 6.70 -6.89
CA ILE A 220 -18.74 5.44 -7.29
C ILE A 220 -19.68 4.24 -7.08
N ALA A 221 -20.82 4.45 -6.44
CA ALA A 221 -21.85 3.47 -6.17
C ALA A 221 -23.26 4.08 -6.24
N GLY A 222 -24.28 3.23 -6.31
CA GLY A 222 -25.68 3.61 -6.49
C GLY A 222 -26.31 2.89 -7.68
N THR A 223 -27.44 3.43 -8.15
CA THR A 223 -28.17 2.87 -9.29
C THR A 223 -27.72 3.54 -10.59
N TYR A 224 -27.40 2.74 -11.60
CA TYR A 224 -26.97 3.17 -12.93
C TYR A 224 -27.84 2.53 -14.02
N ASP A 225 -27.90 3.19 -15.17
CA ASP A 225 -28.46 2.66 -16.42
C ASP A 225 -27.44 1.76 -17.12
N LEU A 226 -27.86 0.54 -17.45
CA LEU A 226 -27.08 -0.46 -18.17
C LEU A 226 -27.46 -0.48 -19.65
N SER A 227 -26.47 -0.28 -20.50
CA SER A 227 -26.61 -0.26 -21.96
C SER A 227 -25.46 -1.00 -22.64
N SER A 228 -25.55 -1.15 -23.96
CA SER A 228 -24.48 -1.73 -24.78
C SER A 228 -23.15 -0.97 -24.65
N THR A 229 -23.19 0.34 -24.42
CA THR A 229 -22.00 1.17 -24.25
C THR A 229 -21.44 1.16 -22.82
N GLY A 230 -22.17 0.59 -21.86
CA GLY A 230 -21.77 0.48 -20.46
C GLY A 230 -22.76 1.12 -19.49
N LEU A 231 -22.25 1.45 -18.31
CA LEU A 231 -23.01 2.08 -17.22
C LEU A 231 -23.06 3.61 -17.41
N SER A 232 -24.23 4.20 -17.14
CA SER A 232 -24.43 5.66 -17.19
C SER A 232 -25.37 6.13 -16.08
N GLY A 233 -25.35 7.43 -15.78
CA GLY A 233 -26.08 8.04 -14.67
C GLY A 233 -25.17 8.53 -13.55
N GLU A 234 -25.75 9.21 -12.57
CA GLU A 234 -24.98 9.92 -11.54
C GLU A 234 -24.64 9.06 -10.31
N GLY A 235 -25.25 7.88 -10.14
CA GLY A 235 -25.14 7.12 -8.89
C GLY A 235 -25.66 7.91 -7.69
N SER A 236 -25.36 7.45 -6.47
CA SER A 236 -25.86 8.09 -5.24
C SER A 236 -24.86 8.11 -4.08
N SER A 237 -23.75 7.38 -4.16
CA SER A 237 -22.76 7.29 -3.08
C SER A 237 -21.34 7.54 -3.58
N LYS A 238 -20.61 8.38 -2.85
CA LYS A 238 -19.18 8.62 -3.01
C LYS A 238 -18.30 7.66 -2.19
N THR A 239 -18.93 6.74 -1.48
CA THR A 239 -18.27 5.81 -0.56
C THR A 239 -18.73 4.38 -0.80
N ILE A 240 -17.79 3.45 -0.79
CA ILE A 240 -18.05 2.01 -0.75
C ILE A 240 -17.28 1.41 0.43
N THR A 241 -17.96 0.64 1.27
CA THR A 241 -17.33 -0.13 2.34
C THR A 241 -17.35 -1.61 1.98
N LEU A 242 -16.17 -2.21 1.81
CA LEU A 242 -16.00 -3.65 1.74
C LEU A 242 -15.74 -4.19 3.15
N ARG A 243 -16.62 -5.06 3.64
CA ARG A 243 -16.42 -5.83 4.87
C ARG A 243 -15.66 -7.11 4.57
N ALA A 244 -14.63 -7.39 5.34
CA ALA A 244 -13.82 -8.61 5.23
C ALA A 244 -14.31 -9.62 6.28
N GLY A 245 -15.25 -10.48 5.89
CA GLY A 245 -15.95 -11.40 6.78
C GLY A 245 -16.74 -10.70 7.90
N GLU A 246 -17.40 -11.49 8.74
CA GLU A 246 -18.26 -10.99 9.82
C GLU A 246 -17.47 -10.27 10.94
N ASN A 247 -16.28 -10.76 11.27
CA ASN A 247 -15.46 -10.30 12.39
C ASN A 247 -14.02 -9.89 11.99
N GLY A 248 -13.81 -9.60 10.71
CA GLY A 248 -12.49 -9.38 10.15
C GLY A 248 -11.75 -10.68 9.79
N LEU A 249 -10.88 -10.60 8.79
CA LEU A 249 -10.06 -11.71 8.32
C LEU A 249 -8.60 -11.54 8.75
N LEU A 250 -8.03 -12.57 9.38
CA LEU A 250 -6.58 -12.70 9.52
C LEU A 250 -5.99 -13.04 8.14
N LEU A 251 -4.87 -12.41 7.76
CA LEU A 251 -4.19 -12.71 6.49
C LEU A 251 -4.13 -14.22 6.23
N ALA A 252 -4.60 -14.65 5.06
CA ALA A 252 -4.66 -16.05 4.68
C ALA A 252 -3.26 -16.66 4.62
N ASP A 253 -2.31 -15.92 4.05
CA ASP A 253 -0.88 -16.24 4.08
C ASP A 253 -0.13 -15.24 4.97
N LYS A 254 0.22 -15.70 6.18
CA LYS A 254 0.98 -14.92 7.16
C LYS A 254 2.49 -15.05 7.00
N THR A 255 2.96 -15.94 6.11
CA THR A 255 4.39 -16.20 5.93
C THR A 255 5.04 -15.17 5.01
N VAL A 256 4.24 -14.57 4.13
CA VAL A 256 4.70 -13.63 3.11
C VAL A 256 4.63 -12.20 3.63
N ASN A 257 5.72 -11.45 3.45
CA ASN A 257 5.90 -10.07 3.92
C ASN A 257 5.77 -9.03 2.78
N THR A 258 5.21 -9.43 1.64
CA THR A 258 5.00 -8.64 0.42
C THR A 258 3.62 -8.95 -0.17
N GLN A 259 3.19 -8.25 -1.23
CA GLN A 259 1.89 -8.48 -1.85
C GLN A 259 1.72 -9.94 -2.31
N ASN A 260 0.55 -10.52 -2.04
CA ASN A 260 0.21 -11.89 -2.42
C ASN A 260 -1.27 -11.97 -2.84
N ILE A 261 -1.54 -12.67 -3.94
CA ILE A 261 -2.90 -12.91 -4.43
C ILE A 261 -3.75 -13.70 -3.42
N THR A 262 -3.13 -14.54 -2.59
CA THR A 262 -3.85 -15.31 -1.55
C THR A 262 -4.46 -14.42 -0.48
N ASN A 263 -3.97 -13.20 -0.30
CA ASN A 263 -4.47 -12.21 0.65
C ASN A 263 -5.37 -11.15 -0.03
N SER A 264 -5.86 -11.40 -1.26
CA SER A 264 -6.58 -10.39 -2.04
C SER A 264 -8.01 -10.13 -1.55
N LEU A 265 -8.43 -8.87 -1.63
CA LEU A 265 -9.80 -8.40 -1.38
C LEU A 265 -10.28 -7.61 -2.60
N TYR A 266 -11.52 -7.80 -3.01
CA TYR A 266 -12.07 -7.24 -4.23
C TYR A 266 -13.24 -6.31 -3.96
N MET A 267 -13.34 -5.25 -4.76
CA MET A 267 -14.44 -4.28 -4.68
C MET A 267 -14.95 -3.96 -6.08
N VAL A 268 -16.26 -4.05 -6.28
CA VAL A 268 -16.92 -3.64 -7.52
C VAL A 268 -17.23 -2.15 -7.45
N VAL A 269 -16.91 -1.40 -8.51
CA VAL A 269 -17.05 0.06 -8.54
C VAL A 269 -17.61 0.52 -9.89
N ALA A 270 -18.30 1.65 -9.91
CA ALA A 270 -18.71 2.28 -11.15
C ALA A 270 -17.47 2.68 -11.97
N PRO A 271 -17.44 2.46 -13.30
CA PRO A 271 -16.41 3.02 -14.16
C PRO A 271 -16.48 4.55 -14.22
N GLY A 272 -15.33 5.21 -14.33
CA GLY A 272 -15.26 6.67 -14.40
C GLY A 272 -13.91 7.24 -13.96
N GLU A 273 -13.83 8.57 -13.87
CA GLU A 273 -12.64 9.28 -13.38
C GLU A 273 -12.85 9.75 -11.94
N TYR A 274 -11.95 9.33 -11.05
CA TYR A 274 -12.10 9.50 -9.62
C TYR A 274 -10.78 9.88 -8.95
N THR A 275 -10.86 10.77 -7.96
CA THR A 275 -9.80 10.95 -6.98
C THR A 275 -10.10 10.10 -5.77
N ILE A 276 -9.26 9.10 -5.50
CA ILE A 276 -9.58 8.02 -4.58
C ILE A 276 -8.74 8.08 -3.29
N LYS A 277 -9.41 7.88 -2.14
CA LYS A 277 -8.78 7.58 -0.85
C LYS A 277 -9.35 6.30 -0.27
N VAL A 278 -8.50 5.51 0.39
CA VAL A 278 -8.87 4.22 0.97
C VAL A 278 -8.50 4.22 2.45
N LYS A 279 -9.48 3.99 3.32
CA LYS A 279 -9.30 3.78 4.75
C LYS A 279 -9.42 2.31 5.07
N TYR A 280 -8.38 1.73 5.66
CA TYR A 280 -8.32 0.37 6.14
C TYR A 280 -8.60 0.37 7.64
N THR A 281 -9.50 -0.51 8.09
CA THR A 281 -9.77 -0.75 9.51
C THR A 281 -9.21 -2.11 9.89
N LEU A 282 -8.27 -2.12 10.82
CA LEU A 282 -7.60 -3.31 11.32
C LEU A 282 -8.00 -3.53 12.78
N PHE A 283 -8.02 -4.77 13.21
CA PHE A 283 -8.22 -5.13 14.60
C PHE A 283 -7.03 -5.97 15.07
N ASP A 284 -6.31 -5.45 16.06
CA ASP A 284 -5.21 -6.15 16.70
C ASP A 284 -5.75 -7.10 17.77
N THR A 285 -5.64 -8.41 17.51
CA THR A 285 -6.11 -9.44 18.44
C THR A 285 -5.25 -9.53 19.70
N LYS A 286 -4.01 -9.04 19.69
CA LYS A 286 -3.11 -9.06 20.86
C LYS A 286 -3.53 -7.99 21.87
N THR A 287 -3.77 -6.78 21.40
CA THR A 287 -4.13 -5.64 22.26
C THR A 287 -5.63 -5.38 22.36
N ASN A 288 -6.45 -6.11 21.59
CA ASN A 288 -7.91 -5.94 21.51
C ASN A 288 -8.31 -4.50 21.10
N LYS A 289 -7.54 -3.88 20.20
CA LYS A 289 -7.72 -2.50 19.73
C LYS A 289 -8.01 -2.45 18.23
N THR A 290 -8.86 -1.51 17.82
CA THR A 290 -9.05 -1.14 16.42
C THR A 290 -8.07 -0.07 16.00
N LEU A 291 -7.44 -0.25 14.84
CA LEU A 291 -6.46 0.63 14.21
C LEU A 291 -6.99 1.06 12.83
N THR A 292 -6.66 2.26 12.39
CA THR A 292 -7.04 2.75 11.06
C THR A 292 -5.84 3.31 10.31
N LEU A 293 -5.82 3.05 9.00
CA LEU A 293 -4.79 3.52 8.08
C LEU A 293 -5.47 4.10 6.85
N THR A 294 -5.13 5.34 6.47
CA THR A 294 -5.66 5.95 5.24
C THR A 294 -4.56 6.11 4.20
N LYS A 295 -4.85 5.74 2.96
CA LYS A 295 -3.98 5.89 1.80
C LYS A 295 -4.69 6.69 0.70
N SER A 296 -4.00 7.63 0.09
CA SER A 296 -4.50 8.46 -1.01
C SER A 296 -3.86 7.98 -2.33
N TYR A 297 -4.65 7.79 -3.39
CA TYR A 297 -4.20 7.20 -4.66
C TYR A 297 -4.25 8.16 -5.85
N GLY A 298 -4.50 9.46 -5.61
CA GLY A 298 -4.57 10.45 -6.68
C GLY A 298 -5.77 10.25 -7.59
N SER A 299 -5.67 10.78 -8.81
CA SER A 299 -6.72 10.70 -9.83
C SER A 299 -6.54 9.44 -10.67
N ARG A 300 -7.65 8.74 -10.94
CA ARG A 300 -7.67 7.43 -11.59
C ARG A 300 -8.85 7.32 -12.53
N THR A 301 -8.58 6.85 -13.75
CA THR A 301 -9.61 6.40 -14.69
C THR A 301 -9.81 4.91 -14.51
N LEU A 302 -10.99 4.54 -14.01
CA LEU A 302 -11.44 3.17 -13.83
C LEU A 302 -12.29 2.75 -15.03
N ALA A 303 -11.74 1.89 -15.89
CA ALA A 303 -12.39 1.39 -17.08
C ALA A 303 -13.29 0.20 -16.76
N ALA A 304 -14.37 0.05 -17.53
CA ALA A 304 -15.19 -1.16 -17.49
C ALA A 304 -14.35 -2.41 -17.82
N ASN A 305 -14.79 -3.57 -17.33
CA ASN A 305 -14.14 -4.86 -17.56
C ASN A 305 -12.65 -4.91 -17.17
N THR A 306 -12.27 -4.15 -16.13
CA THR A 306 -10.86 -4.00 -15.74
C THR A 306 -10.68 -4.20 -14.24
N ILE A 307 -9.66 -4.99 -13.87
CA ILE A 307 -9.22 -5.15 -12.47
C ILE A 307 -7.99 -4.31 -12.23
N TYR A 308 -7.98 -3.58 -11.13
CA TYR A 308 -6.88 -2.74 -10.68
C TYR A 308 -6.26 -3.32 -9.41
N ASP A 309 -5.05 -3.87 -9.51
CA ASP A 309 -4.30 -4.42 -8.38
C ASP A 309 -3.70 -3.29 -7.53
N ILE A 310 -3.94 -3.29 -6.22
CA ILE A 310 -3.53 -2.24 -5.28
C ILE A 310 -2.72 -2.87 -4.13
N PRO A 311 -1.38 -2.99 -4.27
CA PRO A 311 -0.50 -3.37 -3.17
C PRO A 311 -0.56 -2.35 -2.05
N VAL A 312 -0.81 -2.82 -0.82
CA VAL A 312 -0.85 -1.93 0.36
C VAL A 312 -0.08 -2.53 1.53
N ASN A 313 0.92 -1.78 2.00
CA ASN A 313 1.58 -2.08 3.25
C ASN A 313 0.70 -1.59 4.42
N LEU A 314 0.26 -2.52 5.25
CA LEU A 314 -0.57 -2.28 6.43
C LEU A 314 0.24 -2.27 7.74
N ASN A 315 1.57 -2.20 7.67
CA ASN A 315 2.38 -1.92 8.85
C ASN A 315 1.91 -0.64 9.51
N MET A 316 1.58 -0.76 10.79
CA MET A 316 1.38 0.40 11.64
C MET A 316 2.74 0.76 12.23
N ALA A 317 3.06 2.06 12.24
CA ALA A 317 4.18 2.58 13.00
C ALA A 317 3.86 2.40 14.49
N THR A 318 4.15 1.22 15.01
CA THR A 318 4.39 1.06 16.44
C THR A 318 5.73 1.74 16.69
N SER A 319 5.84 2.57 17.74
CA SER A 319 7.15 2.90 18.31
C SER A 319 7.91 1.58 18.39
N SER A 320 9.13 1.53 17.88
CA SER A 320 9.75 0.24 17.59
C SER A 320 10.12 -0.56 18.85
N ASP A 321 9.82 -0.04 20.04
CA ASP A 321 10.13 -0.66 21.33
C ASP A 321 9.15 -0.39 22.47
N GLY A 322 8.03 0.33 22.29
CA GLY A 322 7.08 0.58 23.39
C GLY A 322 7.64 1.24 24.66
N GLY A 323 8.85 1.85 24.61
CA GLY A 323 9.56 2.36 25.78
C GLY A 323 10.75 1.50 26.26
N HIS A 324 11.17 0.50 25.47
CA HIS A 324 12.22 -0.48 25.83
C HIS A 324 13.63 -0.20 25.27
N ASN A 325 13.91 0.93 24.60
CA ASN A 325 15.29 1.25 24.19
C ASN A 325 15.86 2.53 24.77
N TYR A 326 15.71 2.76 26.08
CA TYR A 326 16.49 3.81 26.75
C TYR A 326 17.83 3.26 27.20
N TYR A 327 18.91 3.92 26.84
CA TYR A 327 20.27 3.52 27.19
C TYR A 327 21.08 4.73 27.63
N MET A 328 21.97 4.55 28.60
CA MET A 328 23.16 5.38 28.64
C MET A 328 24.02 5.09 27.39
N TRP A 329 24.78 6.06 26.90
CA TRP A 329 25.41 5.94 25.57
C TRP A 329 26.34 4.72 25.47
N ASP A 330 26.04 3.82 24.51
CA ASP A 330 26.74 2.57 24.24
C ASP A 330 26.87 1.63 25.46
N ALA A 331 25.93 1.71 26.42
CA ALA A 331 25.86 0.76 27.53
C ALA A 331 25.47 -0.65 27.04
N ALA A 332 25.95 -1.69 27.72
CA ALA A 332 25.70 -3.08 27.34
C ALA A 332 24.22 -3.47 27.47
N GLU A 333 23.53 -2.92 28.46
CA GLU A 333 22.12 -3.16 28.76
C GLU A 333 21.32 -1.87 28.85
N ASN A 334 19.99 -2.01 28.78
CA ASN A 334 19.03 -0.91 28.90
C ASN A 334 19.19 -0.18 30.24
N TYR A 335 18.92 1.14 30.24
CA TYR A 335 18.92 2.01 31.41
C TYR A 335 18.10 1.44 32.59
N TRP A 336 16.99 0.78 32.29
CA TRP A 336 16.06 0.13 33.22
C TRP A 336 16.12 -1.40 33.17
N SER A 337 17.21 -2.01 32.69
CA SER A 337 17.36 -3.48 32.62
C SER A 337 16.99 -4.16 33.95
N GLY A 338 16.00 -5.06 33.91
CA GLY A 338 15.47 -5.78 35.08
C GLY A 338 14.36 -5.03 35.84
N HIS A 339 14.06 -3.80 35.43
CA HIS A 339 13.12 -2.88 36.06
C HIS A 339 12.22 -2.16 35.06
N GLU A 340 12.14 -2.68 33.82
CA GLU A 340 11.32 -2.13 32.76
C GLU A 340 9.85 -2.05 33.18
N TRP A 341 9.12 -1.11 32.59
CA TRP A 341 7.74 -0.77 32.97
C TRP A 341 6.74 -1.94 32.91
N ASP A 342 7.01 -2.96 32.10
CA ASP A 342 6.19 -4.18 31.96
C ASP A 342 6.85 -5.44 32.55
N SER A 343 7.98 -5.28 33.25
CA SER A 343 8.68 -6.37 33.91
C SER A 343 7.94 -6.87 35.16
N THR A 344 8.43 -7.96 35.75
CA THR A 344 7.88 -8.49 37.01
C THR A 344 8.25 -7.65 38.25
N ASP A 345 9.19 -6.71 38.13
CA ASP A 345 9.60 -5.78 39.19
C ASP A 345 9.76 -4.35 38.61
N PRO A 346 8.66 -3.70 38.20
CA PRO A 346 8.72 -2.49 37.39
C PRO A 346 9.04 -1.26 38.25
N TRP A 347 10.17 -0.61 37.96
CA TRP A 347 10.58 0.66 38.58
C TRP A 347 10.85 1.78 37.58
N GLN A 348 10.75 1.51 36.27
CA GLN A 348 10.87 2.53 35.24
C GLN A 348 9.72 3.56 35.34
N PRO A 349 10.01 4.85 35.54
CA PRO A 349 8.98 5.89 35.54
C PRO A 349 8.39 6.08 34.15
N ILE A 350 7.07 6.03 34.05
CA ILE A 350 6.33 6.13 32.78
C ILE A 350 5.60 7.47 32.59
N LYS A 351 5.73 8.39 33.56
CA LYS A 351 5.13 9.74 33.57
C LYS A 351 6.13 10.75 34.10
N GLU A 352 6.01 12.00 33.65
CA GLU A 352 6.97 13.07 33.99
C GLU A 352 6.93 13.49 35.46
N ASP A 353 5.78 13.33 36.11
CA ASP A 353 5.54 13.65 37.52
C ASP A 353 5.78 12.45 38.46
N ALA A 354 6.22 11.31 37.93
CA ALA A 354 6.49 10.13 38.73
C ALA A 354 7.70 10.36 39.65
N PRO A 355 7.64 9.89 40.91
CA PRO A 355 8.75 10.02 41.84
C PRO A 355 9.95 9.22 41.34
N THR A 356 11.15 9.78 41.54
CA THR A 356 12.39 9.04 41.29
C THR A 356 12.58 7.93 42.32
N ASN A 357 13.34 6.92 41.95
CA ASN A 357 13.68 5.80 42.82
C ASN A 357 15.20 5.52 42.76
N ASP A 358 15.65 4.44 43.38
CA ASP A 358 17.05 4.07 43.46
C ASP A 358 17.48 3.02 42.41
N LYS A 359 16.60 2.69 41.46
CA LYS A 359 16.85 1.63 40.47
C LYS A 359 17.45 2.12 39.15
N ASP A 360 17.50 3.43 38.90
CA ASP A 360 18.30 3.98 37.81
C ASP A 360 19.81 3.80 38.06
N PRO A 361 20.64 3.70 37.02
CA PRO A 361 22.07 3.48 37.18
C PRO A 361 22.76 4.65 37.89
N LYS A 362 23.50 4.37 38.97
CA LYS A 362 24.12 5.38 39.84
C LYS A 362 25.62 5.55 39.63
N SER A 363 26.33 4.45 39.40
CA SER A 363 27.78 4.47 39.14
C SER A 363 28.22 3.27 38.31
N LYS A 364 29.42 3.35 37.74
CA LYS A 364 30.04 2.24 37.01
C LYS A 364 30.24 1.00 37.88
N GLU A 365 30.58 1.20 39.15
CA GLU A 365 30.85 0.13 40.11
C GLU A 365 29.59 -0.63 40.51
N ALA A 366 28.46 0.08 40.64
CA ALA A 366 27.18 -0.51 41.02
C ALA A 366 26.42 -1.09 39.82
N ASP A 367 26.51 -0.44 38.65
CA ASP A 367 25.62 -0.68 37.51
C ASP A 367 26.38 -0.88 36.20
N ALA A 368 27.51 -1.60 36.25
CA ALA A 368 28.46 -1.73 35.13
C ALA A 368 27.82 -2.09 33.78
N SER A 369 26.77 -2.92 33.73
CA SER A 369 26.10 -3.30 32.48
C SER A 369 25.25 -2.17 31.87
N ARG A 370 24.69 -1.29 32.70
CA ARG A 370 23.82 -0.18 32.31
C ARG A 370 24.56 1.16 32.23
N TRP A 371 25.85 1.18 32.60
CA TRP A 371 26.71 2.35 32.57
C TRP A 371 27.23 2.63 31.16
N TYR A 372 27.34 3.91 30.80
CA TYR A 372 27.81 4.31 29.47
C TYR A 372 29.25 3.87 29.19
N HIS A 373 29.56 3.78 27.90
CA HIS A 373 30.92 3.53 27.43
C HIS A 373 31.81 4.77 27.66
N GLU A 374 32.74 4.62 28.59
CA GLU A 374 33.77 5.61 28.91
C GLU A 374 34.91 5.58 27.90
N GLY A 375 35.55 6.74 27.72
CA GLY A 375 36.67 6.90 26.80
C GLY A 375 36.73 8.33 26.28
N GLY A 376 37.94 8.82 26.00
CA GLY A 376 38.17 10.14 25.43
C GLY A 376 38.51 10.08 23.94
N GLY A 377 38.26 11.19 23.26
CA GLY A 377 38.61 11.36 21.85
C GLY A 377 37.54 10.85 20.88
N SER A 378 37.88 10.88 19.59
CA SER A 378 37.04 10.42 18.50
C SER A 378 36.99 8.89 18.47
N PHE A 379 35.80 8.33 18.74
CA PHE A 379 35.53 6.91 18.53
C PHE A 379 34.04 6.66 18.32
N GLU A 380 33.75 5.49 17.74
CA GLU A 380 32.40 5.02 17.50
C GLU A 380 32.02 3.96 18.54
N ALA A 381 30.72 3.82 18.77
CA ALA A 381 30.15 2.83 19.66
C ALA A 381 30.62 1.41 19.29
N SER A 382 31.02 0.65 20.31
CA SER A 382 31.69 -0.65 20.15
C SER A 382 31.20 -1.73 21.11
N VAL A 383 30.58 -1.33 22.23
CA VAL A 383 30.13 -2.22 23.31
C VAL A 383 28.82 -2.88 22.93
N ASN A 384 27.79 -2.09 22.61
CA ASN A 384 26.46 -2.60 22.31
C ASN A 384 26.27 -2.80 20.79
N PRO A 385 25.94 -4.03 20.32
CA PRO A 385 25.67 -4.28 18.90
C PRO A 385 24.54 -3.42 18.29
N LEU A 386 23.57 -2.96 19.10
CA LEU A 386 22.52 -2.04 18.67
C LEU A 386 23.10 -0.70 18.25
N PHE A 387 24.04 -0.16 19.04
CA PHE A 387 24.64 1.15 18.78
C PHE A 387 25.40 1.18 17.44
N LYS A 388 25.98 0.06 17.02
CA LYS A 388 26.64 -0.07 15.70
C LYS A 388 25.68 0.08 14.51
N LYS A 389 24.37 -0.03 14.74
CA LYS A 389 23.31 0.14 13.73
C LYS A 389 22.73 1.56 13.74
N LEU A 390 23.05 2.38 14.74
CA LEU A 390 22.60 3.77 14.82
C LEU A 390 23.34 4.61 13.79
N PRO A 391 22.70 5.65 13.24
CA PRO A 391 23.40 6.63 12.42
C PRO A 391 24.53 7.26 13.21
N ASN A 392 25.65 7.53 12.54
CA ASN A 392 26.76 8.28 13.14
C ASN A 392 26.50 9.79 13.09
N ALA A 393 27.40 10.60 13.66
CA ALA A 393 27.26 12.05 13.69
C ALA A 393 27.10 12.70 12.29
N ASN A 394 27.74 12.14 11.26
CA ASN A 394 27.62 12.64 9.88
C ASN A 394 26.22 12.38 9.32
N GLU A 395 25.71 11.16 9.48
CA GLU A 395 24.37 10.77 9.05
C GLU A 395 23.27 11.58 9.76
N MET A 396 23.43 11.83 11.07
CA MET A 396 22.53 12.71 11.82
C MET A 396 22.45 14.11 11.20
N ALA A 397 23.58 14.69 10.80
CA ALA A 397 23.59 15.99 10.14
C ALA A 397 22.92 15.98 8.75
N TRP A 398 22.97 14.86 8.02
CA TRP A 398 22.21 14.70 6.77
C TRP A 398 20.70 14.70 7.03
N TYR A 399 20.22 13.97 8.03
CA TYR A 399 18.80 14.01 8.40
C TYR A 399 18.34 15.41 8.82
N VAL A 400 19.11 16.09 9.68
CA VAL A 400 18.75 17.43 10.16
C VAL A 400 18.65 18.43 9.02
N MET A 401 19.63 18.44 8.11
CA MET A 401 19.77 19.52 7.12
C MET A 401 19.16 19.21 5.75
N LYS A 402 19.01 17.93 5.41
CA LYS A 402 18.52 17.47 4.10
C LYS A 402 17.37 16.46 4.22
N GLY A 403 16.99 16.08 5.45
CA GLY A 403 15.91 15.15 5.71
C GLY A 403 14.51 15.74 5.60
N ASP A 404 14.37 17.02 5.23
CA ASP A 404 13.08 17.71 5.08
C ASP A 404 12.17 17.48 6.30
N PRO A 405 12.50 18.04 7.47
CA PRO A 405 11.89 17.62 8.73
C PRO A 405 10.47 18.17 8.93
N HIS A 406 9.52 17.28 9.22
CA HIS A 406 8.09 17.61 9.44
C HIS A 406 7.65 17.24 10.86
N TRP A 407 7.09 18.19 11.63
CA TRP A 407 6.50 17.90 12.93
C TRP A 407 5.05 17.47 12.79
N ASP A 408 4.72 16.29 13.31
CA ASP A 408 3.39 15.69 13.23
C ASP A 408 2.81 15.41 14.62
N ASN A 409 1.77 16.15 14.99
CA ASN A 409 1.02 15.96 16.23
C ASN A 409 -0.26 15.10 16.05
N THR A 410 -0.43 14.47 14.88
CA THR A 410 -1.59 13.67 14.52
C THR A 410 -1.29 12.17 14.44
N THR A 411 -0.07 11.79 14.04
CA THR A 411 0.36 10.38 14.07
C THR A 411 0.40 9.88 15.52
N GLN A 412 -0.43 8.88 15.79
CA GLN A 412 -0.47 8.21 17.09
C GLN A 412 0.62 7.15 17.19
N TRP A 413 1.23 7.06 18.36
CA TRP A 413 2.15 6.00 18.74
C TRP A 413 1.87 5.58 20.19
N GLU A 414 2.37 4.41 20.59
CA GLU A 414 2.16 3.85 21.93
C GLU A 414 3.50 3.73 22.64
N ALA A 415 3.58 4.13 23.89
CA ALA A 415 4.74 3.86 24.75
C ALA A 415 4.23 3.71 26.18
N PHE A 416 4.82 2.80 26.94
CA PHE A 416 4.41 2.53 28.33
C PHE A 416 2.93 2.12 28.47
N GLY A 417 2.38 1.46 27.46
CA GLY A 417 0.97 1.07 27.40
C GLY A 417 -0.03 2.23 27.16
N GLU A 418 0.46 3.46 27.01
CA GLU A 418 -0.36 4.66 26.78
C GLU A 418 -0.19 5.18 25.34
N LYS A 419 -1.26 5.75 24.78
CA LYS A 419 -1.23 6.36 23.44
C LYS A 419 -0.82 7.81 23.54
N HIS A 420 0.07 8.21 22.64
CA HIS A 420 0.62 9.56 22.54
C HIS A 420 0.55 10.06 21.10
N THR A 421 0.80 11.35 20.94
CA THR A 421 1.05 12.00 19.63
C THR A 421 2.27 12.89 19.74
N GLY A 422 2.75 13.41 18.60
CA GLY A 422 3.94 14.25 18.55
C GLY A 422 5.16 13.46 18.11
N GLY A 423 5.87 13.98 17.12
CA GLY A 423 7.03 13.32 16.55
C GLY A 423 7.42 13.98 15.24
N ILE A 424 8.49 13.46 14.64
CA ILE A 424 9.08 14.03 13.44
C ILE A 424 9.08 13.00 12.31
N TRP A 425 8.73 13.44 11.11
CA TRP A 425 9.03 12.70 9.88
C TRP A 425 10.33 13.22 9.27
N LEU A 426 11.19 12.30 8.86
CA LEU A 426 12.45 12.58 8.18
C LEU A 426 12.54 11.72 6.91
N LYS A 427 13.09 12.26 5.83
CA LYS A 427 13.44 11.48 4.64
C LYS A 427 14.45 10.41 5.00
N LYS A 428 14.30 9.23 4.38
CA LYS A 428 15.27 8.12 4.50
C LYS A 428 16.63 8.52 3.93
N LEU A 429 17.73 8.02 4.47
CA LEU A 429 19.08 8.35 3.98
C LEU A 429 19.26 7.99 2.50
N SER A 430 18.65 6.89 2.04
CA SER A 430 18.68 6.50 0.63
C SER A 430 18.07 7.56 -0.30
N VAL A 431 16.99 8.21 0.14
CA VAL A 431 16.35 9.31 -0.60
C VAL A 431 17.25 10.54 -0.59
N ILE A 432 17.79 10.91 0.58
CA ILE A 432 18.72 12.04 0.73
C ILE A 432 19.95 11.85 -0.17
N ALA A 433 20.55 10.67 -0.18
CA ALA A 433 21.72 10.35 -0.99
C ALA A 433 21.43 10.54 -2.48
N ASN A 434 20.30 10.01 -2.97
CA ASN A 434 19.87 10.14 -4.36
C ASN A 434 19.64 11.62 -4.74
N GLU A 435 18.91 12.39 -3.93
CA GLU A 435 18.63 13.81 -4.18
C GLU A 435 19.90 14.68 -4.20
N ASN A 436 20.96 14.24 -3.53
CA ASN A 436 22.23 14.95 -3.45
C ASN A 436 23.33 14.34 -4.34
N ASN A 437 22.98 13.41 -5.25
CA ASN A 437 23.90 12.73 -6.15
C ASN A 437 25.09 12.06 -5.42
N LYS A 438 24.80 11.36 -4.33
CA LYS A 438 25.78 10.65 -3.51
C LYS A 438 25.44 9.16 -3.40
N GLN A 439 26.45 8.35 -3.12
CA GLN A 439 26.22 6.98 -2.68
C GLN A 439 25.87 6.99 -1.20
N LEU A 440 25.02 6.05 -0.76
CA LEU A 440 24.61 5.95 0.64
C LEU A 440 25.82 5.84 1.59
N ALA A 441 26.86 5.10 1.20
CA ALA A 441 28.08 4.95 1.99
C ALA A 441 28.84 6.27 2.20
N ASP A 442 28.71 7.25 1.31
CA ASP A 442 29.39 8.54 1.42
C ASP A 442 28.85 9.36 2.60
N LEU A 443 27.56 9.20 2.92
CA LEU A 443 26.88 9.96 3.98
C LEU A 443 27.39 9.57 5.38
N LYS A 444 27.96 8.37 5.51
CA LYS A 444 28.65 7.92 6.74
C LYS A 444 29.99 8.60 6.95
N LEU A 445 30.69 8.92 5.87
CA LEU A 445 32.07 9.41 5.94
C LEU A 445 32.11 10.88 6.32
N LYS A 446 31.18 11.68 5.77
CA LYS A 446 31.16 13.13 5.94
C LYS A 446 29.74 13.68 5.88
N ASN A 447 29.52 14.77 6.60
CA ASN A 447 28.26 15.50 6.60
C ASN A 447 28.03 16.27 5.27
N HIS A 448 26.90 16.98 5.20
CA HIS A 448 26.49 17.77 4.03
C HIS A 448 27.45 18.91 3.64
N GLU A 449 28.32 19.36 4.55
CA GLU A 449 29.38 20.35 4.29
C GLU A 449 30.75 19.70 4.04
N ASN A 450 30.80 18.38 3.81
CA ASN A 450 32.04 17.63 3.57
C ASN A 450 33.02 17.62 4.77
N ILE A 451 32.48 17.72 5.99
CA ILE A 451 33.21 17.64 7.26
C ILE A 451 32.95 16.27 7.90
N ASP A 452 34.00 15.62 8.43
CA ASP A 452 33.84 14.42 9.25
C ASP A 452 33.59 14.82 10.71
N MET A 453 32.32 14.79 11.12
CA MET A 453 31.87 15.17 12.46
C MET A 453 32.34 14.21 13.55
N ARG A 454 32.79 13.02 13.18
CA ARG A 454 33.38 12.07 14.15
C ARG A 454 34.71 12.58 14.66
N ALA A 455 35.43 13.37 13.86
CA ALA A 455 36.74 13.93 14.19
C ALA A 455 36.68 15.43 14.50
N THR A 456 35.68 16.16 14.00
CA THR A 456 35.55 17.61 14.15
C THR A 456 34.20 17.97 14.75
N TYR A 457 34.19 18.64 15.90
CA TYR A 457 32.95 19.05 16.54
C TYR A 457 32.18 20.06 15.68
N LYS A 458 30.95 19.68 15.33
CA LYS A 458 29.93 20.53 14.70
C LYS A 458 28.55 20.22 15.27
N THR A 459 27.64 21.18 15.10
CA THR A 459 26.22 21.04 15.39
C THR A 459 25.45 21.66 14.24
N TYR A 460 24.24 21.18 14.02
CA TYR A 460 23.36 21.68 12.98
C TYR A 460 21.93 21.69 13.48
N ASN A 461 21.13 22.59 12.93
CA ASN A 461 19.72 22.68 13.20
C ASN A 461 18.93 23.07 11.95
N SER A 462 17.69 22.63 11.89
CA SER A 462 16.73 23.06 10.88
C SER A 462 15.40 23.41 11.54
N LEU A 463 14.68 24.33 10.90
CA LEU A 463 13.28 24.58 11.20
C LEU A 463 12.42 23.44 10.66
N LEU A 464 11.23 23.26 11.24
CA LEU A 464 10.30 22.20 10.89
C LEU A 464 9.18 22.72 10.01
N ILE A 465 8.70 21.84 9.15
CA ILE A 465 7.43 22.01 8.45
C ILE A 465 6.31 21.47 9.35
N SER A 466 5.21 22.21 9.45
CA SER A 466 4.07 21.80 10.28
C SER A 466 3.20 20.78 9.56
N GLY A 467 2.84 19.71 10.28
CA GLY A 467 2.03 18.62 9.77
C GLY A 467 2.86 17.50 9.15
N LYS A 468 2.21 16.41 8.78
CA LYS A 468 2.85 15.27 8.12
C LYS A 468 3.29 15.61 6.68
N PRO A 469 4.30 14.90 6.13
CA PRO A 469 4.59 14.93 4.70
C PRO A 469 3.36 14.59 3.86
N LYS A 470 3.35 15.02 2.60
CA LYS A 470 2.25 14.70 1.68
C LYS A 470 2.07 13.18 1.56
N ASP A 471 0.83 12.72 1.53
CA ASP A 471 0.50 11.29 1.39
C ASP A 471 1.18 10.64 0.18
N SER A 472 1.37 11.39 -0.91
CA SER A 472 2.03 10.92 -2.14
C SER A 472 3.53 10.70 -2.00
N GLU A 473 4.16 11.25 -0.97
CA GLU A 473 5.60 11.23 -0.74
C GLU A 473 5.97 10.50 0.57
N ILE A 474 4.99 10.16 1.41
CA ILE A 474 5.18 9.63 2.77
C ILE A 474 6.08 8.38 2.81
N ASN A 475 6.10 7.57 1.74
CA ASN A 475 6.96 6.37 1.65
C ASN A 475 8.47 6.69 1.59
N ASN A 476 8.82 7.94 1.25
CA ASN A 476 10.20 8.43 1.24
C ASN A 476 10.67 8.84 2.65
N TYR A 477 9.77 8.85 3.63
CA TYR A 477 10.01 9.30 4.99
C TYR A 477 9.84 8.12 5.96
N PHE A 478 10.37 8.30 7.17
CA PHE A 478 10.10 7.47 8.33
C PHE A 478 9.76 8.40 9.51
N PHE A 479 9.05 7.86 10.50
CA PHE A 479 8.58 8.62 11.65
C PHE A 479 9.39 8.27 12.90
N LEU A 480 9.78 9.29 13.66
CA LEU A 480 10.38 9.16 14.99
C LEU A 480 9.44 9.77 16.04
N PRO A 481 8.93 8.98 17.00
CA PRO A 481 8.08 9.49 18.07
C PRO A 481 8.84 10.40 19.04
N ALA A 482 8.15 11.37 19.65
CA ALA A 482 8.70 12.19 20.72
C ALA A 482 8.70 11.42 22.06
N LEU A 483 9.64 10.48 22.22
CA LEU A 483 9.72 9.57 23.37
C LEU A 483 10.34 10.18 24.63
N GLY A 484 10.73 11.46 24.62
CA GLY A 484 11.37 12.08 25.76
C GLY A 484 12.74 11.45 26.08
N HIS A 485 13.13 11.54 27.35
CA HIS A 485 14.42 11.05 27.85
C HIS A 485 14.41 10.82 29.36
N TYR A 486 15.43 10.12 29.88
CA TYR A 486 15.70 10.00 31.32
C TYR A 486 16.93 10.79 31.76
N VAL A 487 16.79 11.53 32.85
CA VAL A 487 17.89 12.18 33.58
C VAL A 487 17.79 11.80 35.05
N ILE A 488 18.79 11.10 35.58
CA ILE A 488 18.84 10.64 36.99
C ILE A 488 17.53 9.93 37.36
N GLY A 489 17.13 8.97 36.52
CA GLY A 489 15.90 8.19 36.69
C GLY A 489 14.59 8.93 36.40
N GLN A 490 14.56 10.25 36.19
CA GLN A 490 13.33 10.98 35.90
C GLN A 490 13.03 11.01 34.40
N LEU A 491 11.81 10.63 34.01
CA LEU A 491 11.31 10.78 32.64
C LEU A 491 10.93 12.24 32.38
N GLY A 492 11.30 12.79 31.21
CA GLY A 492 10.92 14.14 30.80
C GLY A 492 10.64 14.26 29.31
N ASP A 493 9.76 15.20 28.97
CA ASP A 493 9.36 15.62 27.63
C ASP A 493 8.66 14.55 26.78
N LEU A 494 7.96 13.61 27.41
CA LEU A 494 7.20 12.58 26.71
C LEU A 494 6.08 13.22 25.88
N GLY A 495 6.02 12.90 24.59
CA GLY A 495 5.08 13.53 23.64
C GLY A 495 5.52 14.89 23.11
N SER A 496 6.52 15.51 23.72
CA SER A 496 6.93 16.89 23.43
C SER A 496 8.28 16.98 22.71
N LEU A 497 9.28 16.23 23.17
CA LEU A 497 10.63 16.20 22.57
C LEU A 497 11.08 14.76 22.29
N GLY A 498 11.91 14.60 21.26
CA GLY A 498 12.60 13.35 20.97
C GLY A 498 14.10 13.46 21.21
N PHE A 499 14.69 12.41 21.79
CA PHE A 499 16.12 12.32 22.07
C PHE A 499 16.65 10.94 21.64
N TYR A 500 17.44 10.91 20.57
CA TYR A 500 17.91 9.67 19.96
C TYR A 500 19.43 9.64 19.85
N TRP A 501 20.06 8.64 20.46
CA TRP A 501 21.51 8.47 20.39
C TRP A 501 22.00 8.25 18.95
N SER A 502 23.17 8.80 18.66
CA SER A 502 23.99 8.37 17.52
C SER A 502 25.02 7.33 17.96
N SER A 503 25.71 6.72 17.00
CA SER A 503 26.86 5.84 17.24
C SER A 503 28.18 6.58 17.51
N SER A 504 28.21 7.91 17.50
CA SER A 504 29.45 8.69 17.61
C SER A 504 29.64 9.36 18.98
N ALA A 505 30.83 9.19 19.55
CA ALA A 505 31.28 9.97 20.69
C ALA A 505 31.55 11.43 20.30
N HIS A 506 31.60 12.33 21.29
CA HIS A 506 32.11 13.68 21.07
C HIS A 506 33.64 13.62 20.79
N PRO A 507 34.15 14.29 19.74
CA PRO A 507 35.53 14.11 19.27
C PRO A 507 36.61 14.55 20.26
N SER A 508 36.27 15.41 21.23
CA SER A 508 37.25 16.01 22.15
C SER A 508 36.82 16.04 23.61
N ASP A 509 35.67 15.46 23.97
CA ASP A 509 35.15 15.50 25.34
C ASP A 509 34.62 14.11 25.72
N SER A 510 35.21 13.52 26.75
CA SER A 510 34.88 12.17 27.21
C SER A 510 33.49 12.06 27.85
N SER A 511 32.86 13.19 28.19
CA SER A 511 31.57 13.20 28.91
C SER A 511 30.37 13.17 27.98
N TYR A 512 30.58 13.46 26.68
CA TYR A 512 29.50 13.68 25.72
C TYR A 512 29.52 12.71 24.54
N ALA A 513 28.34 12.48 23.99
CA ALA A 513 28.14 11.80 22.71
C ALA A 513 27.10 12.54 21.87
N TYR A 514 27.10 12.27 20.57
CA TYR A 514 26.16 12.89 19.64
C TYR A 514 24.77 12.26 19.76
N TYR A 515 23.74 13.10 19.67
CA TYR A 515 22.34 12.68 19.61
C TYR A 515 21.52 13.61 18.71
N LEU A 516 20.39 13.10 18.23
CA LEU A 516 19.35 13.87 17.56
C LEU A 516 18.36 14.38 18.61
N ASN A 517 18.09 15.68 18.61
CA ASN A 517 17.03 16.31 19.40
C ASN A 517 15.98 16.91 18.48
N PHE A 518 14.70 16.82 18.83
CA PHE A 518 13.67 17.58 18.14
C PHE A 518 12.49 17.89 19.05
N GLY A 519 11.74 18.93 18.69
CA GLY A 519 10.45 19.29 19.28
C GLY A 519 9.53 19.88 18.23
N SER A 520 8.50 20.64 18.62
CA SER A 520 7.57 21.26 17.66
C SER A 520 8.17 22.42 16.84
N SER A 521 9.30 22.98 17.25
CA SER A 521 9.90 24.18 16.63
C SER A 521 11.10 23.88 15.72
N SER A 522 11.91 22.88 16.07
CA SER A 522 13.18 22.61 15.39
C SER A 522 13.70 21.21 15.66
N VAL A 523 14.62 20.78 14.81
CA VAL A 523 15.42 19.56 14.95
C VAL A 523 16.90 19.92 14.95
N TYR A 524 17.69 19.20 15.75
CA TYR A 524 19.10 19.42 16.00
C TYR A 524 19.88 18.11 15.96
N VAL A 525 21.13 18.18 15.50
CA VAL A 525 22.17 17.25 15.92
C VAL A 525 23.07 17.99 16.91
N TYR A 526 23.12 17.47 18.13
CA TYR A 526 23.82 18.10 19.26
C TYR A 526 24.60 17.05 20.07
N ASN A 527 25.23 17.46 21.16
CA ASN A 527 25.93 16.56 22.08
C ASN A 527 25.31 16.62 23.47
N GLY A 528 25.24 15.47 24.13
CA GLY A 528 24.56 15.29 25.42
C GLY A 528 25.38 14.38 26.31
N TYR A 529 25.17 14.50 27.63
CA TYR A 529 25.93 13.69 28.58
C TYR A 529 25.63 12.21 28.37
N ARG A 530 26.69 11.40 28.32
CA ARG A 530 26.56 9.95 28.04
C ARG A 530 25.77 9.20 29.10
N ASN A 531 25.65 9.74 30.32
CA ASN A 531 24.88 9.16 31.41
C ASN A 531 23.37 9.44 31.31
N TYR A 532 22.89 10.15 30.30
CA TYR A 532 21.44 10.29 30.07
C TYR A 532 20.87 9.01 29.47
N GLY A 533 19.64 8.67 29.86
CA GLY A 533 18.89 7.58 29.24
C GLY A 533 18.15 8.11 28.01
N LEU A 534 18.78 8.05 26.83
CA LEU A 534 18.13 8.44 25.57
C LEU A 534 17.78 7.22 24.73
N VAL A 535 16.94 7.42 23.72
CA VAL A 535 16.46 6.33 22.86
C VAL A 535 17.57 5.86 21.92
N ALA A 536 17.82 4.55 21.86
CA ALA A 536 18.69 3.92 20.89
C ALA A 536 17.86 3.20 19.82
N GLN A 537 17.65 3.84 18.67
CA GLN A 537 16.87 3.28 17.57
C GLN A 537 17.59 3.45 16.22
N PRO A 538 17.78 2.38 15.42
CA PRO A 538 18.26 2.51 14.05
C PRO A 538 17.29 3.34 13.19
N PHE A 539 17.84 4.19 12.33
CA PHE A 539 17.05 5.00 11.38
C PHE A 539 17.01 4.34 9.99
N GLU A 540 16.19 4.87 9.07
CA GLU A 540 15.92 4.29 7.74
C GLU A 540 16.67 4.92 6.55
#